data_AF-A0A845ABN9-F1
#
_entry.id   AF-A0A845ABN9-F1
#
_cell.length_a   1.000
_cell.length_b   1.000
_cell.length_c   1.000
_cell.angle_alpha   90.00
_cell.angle_beta   90.00
_cell.angle_gamma   90.00
#
_symmetry.space_group_name_H-M   'P 1'
#
loop_
_entity.id
_entity.type
_entity.pdbx_description
1 polymer ?
#
loop_
_entity_poly.entity_id
_entity_poly.type
_entity_poly.pdbx_seq_one_letter_code
_entity_poly.pdbx_strand_id
1 'polypeptide(L)'
;MDPTYCDPSLTDGLQAMLQNSRIALSIADGQQDDFPLVGVNEAFCTLTGYRPETVLNRNCRFLQPEGGAGPVRERMRQFLKDPKQEQEKFVIPNETADGRRFLNLVYMAKLFRDNQLCYILGSQFDATRGKTPALSLYEDALKEDIRRYNLLADDTGWVMLGSFDALANSHALIASSKLDRAEPEASS
;
A
#
# COMPACT_ATOMS: atom_id res chain seq x y z
N MET A 1 -18.58 -0.64 -6.64
CA MET A 1 -17.83 0.52 -6.14
C MET A 1 -18.52 1.78 -6.61
N ASP A 2 -18.70 2.75 -5.71
CA ASP A 2 -19.20 4.07 -6.11
C ASP A 2 -18.09 4.79 -6.91
N PRO A 3 -18.35 5.35 -8.10
CA PRO A 3 -17.38 6.12 -8.87
C PRO A 3 -16.81 7.33 -8.12
N THR A 4 -17.37 7.71 -6.97
CA THR A 4 -16.79 8.74 -6.07
C THR A 4 -15.50 8.32 -5.35
N TYR A 5 -15.08 7.05 -5.43
CA TYR A 5 -13.91 6.54 -4.71
C TYR A 5 -12.56 6.73 -5.39
N CYS A 6 -12.55 7.28 -6.61
CA CYS A 6 -11.34 7.48 -7.37
C CYS A 6 -11.41 8.70 -8.28
N ASP A 7 -10.25 9.34 -8.51
CA ASP A 7 -10.10 10.39 -9.51
C ASP A 7 -10.47 9.85 -10.91
N PRO A 8 -11.36 10.52 -11.67
CA PRO A 8 -11.77 10.09 -12.99
C PRO A 8 -10.62 10.09 -14.02
N SER A 9 -9.48 10.73 -13.71
CA SER A 9 -8.26 10.72 -14.53
C SER A 9 -7.39 9.47 -14.34
N LEU A 10 -7.72 8.59 -13.39
CA LEU A 10 -7.08 7.27 -13.29
C LEU A 10 -7.30 6.47 -14.56
N THR A 11 -6.30 5.65 -14.92
CA THR A 11 -6.44 4.74 -16.06
C THR A 11 -7.52 3.69 -15.82
N ASP A 12 -8.14 3.21 -16.90
CA ASP A 12 -9.14 2.13 -16.82
C ASP A 12 -8.60 0.89 -16.10
N GLY A 13 -7.31 0.57 -16.28
CA GLY A 13 -6.64 -0.51 -15.57
C GLY A 13 -6.59 -0.30 -14.06
N LEU A 14 -6.24 0.90 -13.58
CA LEU A 14 -6.22 1.22 -12.16
C LEU A 14 -7.64 1.26 -11.56
N GLN A 15 -8.60 1.83 -12.28
CA GLN A 15 -10.00 1.83 -11.87
C GLN A 15 -10.53 0.38 -11.74
N ALA A 16 -10.27 -0.46 -12.74
CA ALA A 16 -10.65 -1.87 -12.72
C ALA A 16 -9.97 -2.64 -11.57
N MET A 17 -8.70 -2.36 -11.29
CA MET A 17 -7.97 -2.97 -10.17
C MET A 17 -8.60 -2.57 -8.84
N LEU A 18 -8.87 -1.29 -8.61
CA LEU A 18 -9.55 -0.82 -7.40
C LEU A 18 -10.92 -1.48 -7.23
N GLN A 19 -11.73 -1.53 -8.30
CA GLN A 19 -13.09 -2.03 -8.29
C GLN A 19 -13.20 -3.56 -8.05
N ASN A 20 -12.26 -4.34 -8.59
CA ASN A 20 -12.38 -5.80 -8.62
C ASN A 20 -11.50 -6.51 -7.58
N SER A 21 -10.50 -5.81 -7.03
CA SER A 21 -9.61 -6.37 -6.03
C SER A 21 -10.35 -6.65 -4.71
N ARG A 22 -9.99 -7.78 -4.08
CA ARG A 22 -10.49 -8.17 -2.75
C ARG A 22 -9.54 -7.81 -1.60
N ILE A 23 -8.36 -7.28 -1.92
CA ILE A 23 -7.37 -6.83 -0.94
C ILE A 23 -7.44 -5.31 -0.81
N ALA A 24 -6.98 -4.76 0.31
CA ALA A 24 -7.00 -3.33 0.53
C ALA A 24 -5.99 -2.64 -0.41
N LEU A 25 -6.49 -1.75 -1.25
CA LEU A 25 -5.72 -1.02 -2.24
C LEU A 25 -5.92 0.50 -2.11
N SER A 26 -4.86 1.24 -2.42
CA SER A 26 -4.84 2.69 -2.48
C SER A 26 -3.95 3.17 -3.63
N ILE A 27 -4.31 4.25 -4.31
CA ILE A 27 -3.51 4.91 -5.33
C ILE A 27 -3.19 6.33 -4.86
N ALA A 28 -1.92 6.70 -4.87
CA ALA A 28 -1.46 8.06 -4.63
C ALA A 28 -0.97 8.72 -5.93
N ASP A 29 -1.19 10.02 -6.05
CA ASP A 29 -0.61 10.84 -7.12
C ASP A 29 0.91 10.95 -6.92
N GLY A 30 1.67 10.51 -7.91
CA GLY A 30 3.13 10.52 -7.89
C GLY A 30 3.76 11.85 -8.32
N GLN A 31 2.96 12.77 -8.87
CA GLN A 31 3.39 14.06 -9.40
C GLN A 31 3.10 15.22 -8.45
N GLN A 32 2.15 15.03 -7.54
CA GLN A 32 1.81 16.02 -6.53
C GLN A 32 2.73 15.92 -5.30
N ASP A 33 3.02 17.08 -4.73
CA ASP A 33 3.71 17.15 -3.45
C ASP A 33 2.96 16.35 -2.41
N ASP A 34 3.71 15.67 -1.55
CA ASP A 34 3.18 14.90 -0.43
C ASP A 34 2.39 13.62 -0.81
N PHE A 35 2.33 13.24 -2.09
CA PHE A 35 1.71 12.00 -2.56
C PHE A 35 0.27 11.79 -2.03
N PRO A 36 -0.66 12.70 -2.34
CA PRO A 36 -2.05 12.59 -1.89
C PRO A 36 -2.72 11.36 -2.51
N LEU A 37 -3.60 10.71 -1.73
CA LEU A 37 -4.44 9.63 -2.24
C LEU A 37 -5.46 10.15 -3.27
N VAL A 38 -5.48 9.53 -4.44
CA VAL A 38 -6.43 9.80 -5.53
C VAL A 38 -7.38 8.63 -5.77
N GLY A 39 -7.17 7.49 -5.09
CA GLY A 39 -8.12 6.38 -5.12
C GLY A 39 -7.92 5.42 -3.95
N VAL A 40 -9.00 4.87 -3.44
CA VAL A 40 -8.99 3.79 -2.42
C VAL A 40 -10.12 2.81 -2.71
N ASN A 41 -9.98 1.56 -2.27
CA ASN A 41 -11.04 0.58 -2.41
C ASN A 41 -11.86 0.29 -1.15
N GLU A 42 -12.96 -0.44 -1.33
CA GLU A 42 -13.85 -0.83 -0.22
C GLU A 42 -13.11 -1.67 0.82
N ALA A 43 -12.18 -2.53 0.39
CA ALA A 43 -11.34 -3.32 1.30
C ALA A 43 -10.40 -2.41 2.12
N PHE A 44 -9.84 -1.35 1.54
CA PHE A 44 -9.07 -0.34 2.26
C PHE A 44 -9.93 0.36 3.33
N CYS A 45 -11.13 0.79 2.95
CA CYS A 45 -12.04 1.46 3.88
C CYS A 45 -12.45 0.54 5.03
N THR A 46 -12.74 -0.73 4.72
CA THR A 46 -13.07 -1.76 5.70
C THR A 46 -11.90 -2.04 6.64
N LEU A 47 -10.68 -2.16 6.11
CA LEU A 47 -9.49 -2.41 6.90
C LEU A 47 -9.20 -1.25 7.87
N THR A 48 -9.29 -0.02 7.36
CA THR A 48 -8.83 1.18 8.06
C THR A 48 -9.93 1.91 8.85
N GLY A 49 -11.20 1.61 8.58
CA GLY A 49 -12.35 2.30 9.15
C GLY A 49 -12.59 3.71 8.60
N TYR A 50 -11.77 4.17 7.65
CA TYR A 50 -11.93 5.49 7.06
C TYR A 50 -12.89 5.47 5.87
N ARG A 51 -13.59 6.59 5.68
CA ARG A 51 -14.43 6.82 4.51
C ARG A 51 -13.59 7.44 3.39
N PRO A 52 -13.84 7.12 2.11
CA PRO A 52 -13.11 7.68 0.97
C PRO A 52 -13.06 9.20 0.97
N GLU A 53 -14.20 9.87 1.21
CA GLU A 53 -14.30 11.34 1.31
C GLU A 53 -13.34 11.96 2.34
N THR A 54 -12.93 11.19 3.35
CA THR A 54 -12.04 11.66 4.42
C THR A 54 -10.56 11.41 4.14
N VAL A 55 -10.22 10.58 3.15
CA VAL A 55 -8.83 10.14 2.88
C VAL A 55 -8.32 10.60 1.52
N LEU A 56 -9.22 10.81 0.54
CA LEU A 56 -8.84 11.38 -0.74
C LEU A 56 -8.21 12.77 -0.55
N ASN A 57 -7.24 13.10 -1.40
CA ASN A 57 -6.41 14.30 -1.36
C ASN A 57 -5.55 14.46 -0.10
N ARG A 58 -5.28 13.36 0.63
CA ARG A 58 -4.41 13.36 1.81
C ARG A 58 -3.33 12.29 1.68
N ASN A 59 -2.17 12.55 2.24
CA ASN A 59 -1.12 11.53 2.38
C ASN A 59 -1.56 10.44 3.37
N CYS A 60 -1.26 9.17 3.06
CA CYS A 60 -1.59 7.99 3.89
C CYS A 60 -1.06 8.02 5.33
N ARG A 61 -0.17 8.96 5.69
CA ARG A 61 0.37 9.06 7.06
C ARG A 61 -0.69 9.31 8.13
N PHE A 62 -1.93 9.69 7.76
CA PHE A 62 -3.05 9.75 8.72
C PHE A 62 -3.30 8.40 9.41
N LEU A 63 -2.88 7.29 8.81
CA LEU A 63 -2.93 5.97 9.44
C LEU A 63 -1.85 5.77 10.51
N GLN A 64 -0.83 6.63 10.62
CA GLN A 64 0.26 6.44 11.58
C GLN A 64 -0.16 6.98 12.95
N PRO A 65 0.03 6.21 14.04
CA PRO A 65 -0.30 6.68 15.38
C PRO A 65 0.59 7.86 15.80
N GLU A 66 0.13 8.61 16.78
CA GLU A 66 0.91 9.68 17.42
C GLU A 66 2.24 9.12 17.97
N GLY A 67 3.36 9.75 17.63
CA GLY A 67 4.72 9.23 17.87
C GLY A 67 5.39 8.53 16.68
N GLY A 68 4.61 8.11 15.68
CA GLY A 68 5.10 7.64 14.37
C GLY A 68 5.98 6.38 14.39
N ALA A 69 6.60 6.08 13.23
CA ALA A 69 7.48 4.93 13.04
C ALA A 69 8.80 5.36 12.37
N GLY A 70 9.62 6.11 13.11
CA GLY A 70 10.79 6.84 12.59
C GLY A 70 11.65 6.10 11.56
N PRO A 71 12.20 4.91 11.87
CA PRO A 71 13.07 4.18 10.96
C PRO A 71 12.37 3.70 9.68
N VAL A 72 11.16 3.13 9.81
CA VAL A 72 10.38 2.64 8.66
C VAL A 72 9.95 3.81 7.77
N ARG A 73 9.58 4.94 8.36
CA ARG A 73 9.26 6.17 7.61
C ARG A 73 10.45 6.70 6.82
N GLU A 74 11.66 6.62 7.38
CA GLU A 74 12.87 7.01 6.66
C GLU A 74 13.12 6.08 5.48
N ARG A 75 12.99 4.76 5.67
CA ARG A 75 13.11 3.79 4.58
C ARG A 75 12.07 4.02 3.48
N MET A 76 10.81 4.31 3.85
CA MET A 76 9.77 4.69 2.88
C MET A 76 10.11 5.99 2.15
N ARG A 77 10.69 7.00 2.82
CA ARG A 77 11.16 8.23 2.17
C ARG A 77 12.31 7.96 1.19
N GLN A 78 13.24 7.08 1.55
CA GLN A 78 14.35 6.67 0.68
C GLN A 78 13.81 5.92 -0.55
N PHE A 79 12.88 4.99 -0.37
CA PHE A 79 12.15 4.34 -1.44
C PHE A 79 11.54 5.36 -2.40
N LEU A 80 10.79 6.34 -1.89
CA LEU A 80 10.15 7.36 -2.73
C LEU A 80 11.16 8.21 -3.52
N LYS A 81 12.34 8.47 -2.95
CA LYS A 81 13.41 9.28 -3.58
C LYS A 81 14.27 8.51 -4.59
N ASP A 82 14.38 7.19 -4.47
CA ASP A 82 15.23 6.39 -5.35
C ASP A 82 14.47 5.93 -6.61
N PRO A 83 14.74 6.49 -7.80
CA PRO A 83 14.06 6.09 -9.03
C PRO A 83 14.38 4.65 -9.46
N LYS A 84 15.45 4.03 -8.95
CA LYS A 84 15.82 2.64 -9.25
C LYS A 84 15.06 1.63 -8.39
N GLN A 85 14.48 2.09 -7.28
CA GLN A 85 13.64 1.26 -6.42
C GLN A 85 12.18 1.43 -6.84
N GLU A 86 11.68 0.45 -7.59
CA GLU A 86 10.35 0.54 -8.22
C GLU A 86 9.24 0.02 -7.29
N GLN A 87 9.57 -0.93 -6.42
CA GLN A 87 8.63 -1.54 -5.47
C GLN A 87 9.32 -1.97 -4.18
N GLU A 88 8.58 -1.97 -3.07
CA GLU A 88 9.09 -2.40 -1.77
C GLU A 88 7.94 -2.73 -0.80
N LYS A 89 8.23 -3.52 0.24
CA LYS A 89 7.32 -3.76 1.36
C LYS A 89 7.85 -3.16 2.65
N PHE A 90 6.92 -2.64 3.44
CA PHE A 90 7.17 -2.11 4.76
C PHE A 90 6.20 -2.72 5.75
N VAL A 91 6.66 -2.98 6.96
CA VAL A 91 5.78 -3.30 8.09
C VAL A 91 5.79 -2.07 8.99
N ILE A 92 4.66 -1.36 9.03
CA ILE A 92 4.53 -0.11 9.76
C ILE A 92 3.36 -0.18 10.75
N PRO A 93 3.52 0.32 11.98
CA PRO A 93 2.40 0.51 12.90
C PRO A 93 1.39 1.50 12.31
N ASN A 94 0.13 1.08 12.22
CA ASN A 94 -0.98 1.93 11.85
C ASN A 94 -2.12 1.86 12.88
N GLU A 95 -3.02 2.82 12.78
CA GLU A 95 -4.20 2.98 13.61
C GLU A 95 -5.40 3.29 12.71
N THR A 96 -6.50 2.59 12.95
CA THR A 96 -7.77 2.79 12.24
C THR A 96 -8.51 4.03 12.75
N ALA A 97 -9.56 4.44 12.05
CA ALA A 97 -10.36 5.62 12.42
C ALA A 97 -10.98 5.55 13.83
N ASP A 98 -11.20 4.34 14.35
CA ASP A 98 -11.71 4.07 15.71
C ASP A 98 -10.60 3.85 16.76
N GLY A 99 -9.32 4.08 16.41
CA GLY A 99 -8.19 3.98 17.33
C GLY A 99 -7.59 2.57 17.47
N ARG A 100 -8.09 1.57 16.73
CA ARG A 100 -7.51 0.22 16.79
C ARG A 100 -6.15 0.17 16.09
N ARG A 101 -5.13 -0.21 16.86
CA ARG A 101 -3.76 -0.39 16.35
C ARG A 101 -3.59 -1.71 15.61
N PHE A 102 -2.85 -1.67 14.51
CA PHE A 102 -2.43 -2.85 13.76
C PHE A 102 -1.05 -2.65 13.12
N LEU A 103 -0.45 -3.74 12.67
CA LEU A 103 0.77 -3.79 11.89
C LEU A 103 0.34 -3.89 10.44
N ASN A 104 0.55 -2.83 9.69
CA ASN A 104 0.26 -2.81 8.28
C ASN A 104 1.49 -3.31 7.52
N LEU A 105 1.37 -4.49 6.91
CA LEU A 105 2.26 -4.86 5.82
C LEU A 105 1.76 -4.10 4.58
N VAL A 106 2.48 -3.04 4.22
CA VAL A 106 2.19 -2.26 3.02
C VAL A 106 3.18 -2.62 1.91
N TYR A 107 2.66 -3.10 0.79
CA TYR A 107 3.38 -3.17 -0.48
C TYR A 107 3.18 -1.86 -1.23
N MET A 108 4.27 -1.30 -1.77
CA MET A 108 4.26 -0.10 -2.59
C MET A 108 4.90 -0.40 -3.94
N ALA A 109 4.27 0.04 -5.03
CA ALA A 109 4.81 -0.02 -6.38
C ALA A 109 4.63 1.32 -7.10
N LYS A 110 5.67 1.76 -7.81
CA LYS A 110 5.66 2.96 -8.63
C LYS A 110 5.18 2.64 -10.03
N LEU A 111 4.30 3.49 -10.56
CA LEU A 111 3.78 3.38 -11.91
C LEU A 111 4.29 4.54 -12.74
N PHE A 112 4.88 4.21 -13.87
CA PHE A 112 5.52 5.17 -14.75
C PHE A 112 4.81 5.24 -16.10
N ARG A 113 4.90 6.41 -16.70
CA ARG A 113 4.59 6.65 -18.11
C ARG A 113 5.68 7.54 -18.67
N ASP A 114 6.27 7.16 -19.80
CA ASP A 114 7.35 7.92 -20.45
C ASP A 114 8.50 8.29 -19.47
N ASN A 115 8.89 7.34 -18.60
CA ASN A 115 9.88 7.51 -17.52
C ASN A 115 9.54 8.55 -16.43
N GLN A 116 8.31 9.06 -16.40
CA GLN A 116 7.82 9.94 -15.35
C GLN A 116 6.99 9.14 -14.34
N LEU A 117 7.27 9.33 -13.05
CA LEU A 117 6.43 8.78 -11.99
C LEU A 117 5.05 9.45 -12.07
N CYS A 118 4.01 8.64 -12.19
CA CYS A 118 2.65 9.14 -12.32
C CYS A 118 1.81 8.75 -11.10
N TYR A 119 1.89 7.49 -10.68
CA TYR A 119 1.13 7.00 -9.53
C TYR A 119 1.95 6.07 -8.66
N ILE A 120 1.50 5.90 -7.42
CA ILE A 120 2.01 4.89 -6.50
C ILE A 120 0.84 4.01 -6.08
N LEU A 121 0.92 2.73 -6.40
CA LEU A 121 0.04 1.71 -5.87
C LEU A 121 0.50 1.33 -4.46
N GLY A 122 -0.44 1.34 -3.51
CA GLY A 122 -0.29 0.78 -2.18
C GLY A 122 -1.26 -0.38 -1.98
N SER A 123 -0.79 -1.48 -1.39
CA SER A 123 -1.61 -2.61 -0.96
C SER A 123 -1.36 -2.90 0.51
N GLN A 124 -2.41 -2.95 1.32
CA GLN A 124 -2.32 -3.04 2.78
C GLN A 124 -2.83 -4.38 3.31
N PHE A 125 -2.15 -4.91 4.32
CA PHE A 125 -2.53 -6.15 4.98
C PHE A 125 -2.33 -6.06 6.49
N ASP A 126 -3.33 -6.48 7.26
CA ASP A 126 -3.25 -6.56 8.73
C ASP A 126 -2.41 -7.78 9.17
N ALA A 127 -1.11 -7.54 9.38
CA ALA A 127 -0.16 -8.54 9.83
C ALA A 127 -0.27 -8.89 11.33
N THR A 128 -1.11 -8.19 12.12
CA THR A 128 -1.38 -8.60 13.51
C THR A 128 -2.27 -9.81 13.57
N ARG A 129 -3.28 -9.86 12.71
CA ARG A 129 -4.28 -10.94 12.63
C ARG A 129 -3.89 -12.02 11.63
N GLY A 130 -3.01 -11.71 10.69
CA GLY A 130 -2.52 -12.66 9.68
C GLY A 130 -1.77 -13.85 10.28
N LYS A 131 -2.39 -15.03 10.26
CA LYS A 131 -1.68 -16.32 10.29
C LYS A 131 -1.12 -16.63 8.91
N THR A 132 -0.13 -17.53 8.82
CA THR A 132 0.51 -17.92 7.55
C THR A 132 -0.43 -18.13 6.37
N PRO A 133 -1.58 -18.84 6.49
CA PRO A 133 -2.49 -19.03 5.37
C PRO A 133 -3.10 -17.72 4.82
N ALA A 134 -3.39 -16.75 5.69
CA ALA A 134 -3.99 -15.48 5.27
C ALA A 134 -3.00 -14.59 4.50
N LEU A 135 -1.72 -14.64 4.87
CA LEU A 135 -0.67 -13.90 4.18
C LEU A 135 -0.43 -14.45 2.78
N SER A 136 -0.39 -15.78 2.61
CA SER A 136 -0.23 -16.39 1.29
C SER A 136 -1.42 -16.07 0.37
N LEU A 137 -2.65 -16.13 0.89
CA LEU A 137 -3.84 -15.73 0.13
C LEU A 137 -3.80 -14.26 -0.30
N TYR A 138 -3.33 -13.38 0.58
CA TYR A 138 -3.12 -11.96 0.25
C TYR A 138 -2.08 -11.80 -0.86
N GLU A 139 -0.93 -12.47 -0.76
CA GLU A 139 0.13 -12.37 -1.76
C GLU A 139 -0.32 -12.89 -3.13
N ASP A 140 -1.06 -14.00 -3.17
CA ASP A 140 -1.57 -14.57 -4.42
C ASP A 140 -2.64 -13.67 -5.05
N ALA A 141 -3.51 -13.07 -4.25
CA ALA A 141 -4.46 -12.06 -4.73
C ALA A 141 -3.74 -10.83 -5.31
N LEU A 142 -2.73 -10.31 -4.62
CA LEU A 142 -1.95 -9.16 -5.09
C LEU A 142 -1.21 -9.47 -6.39
N LYS A 143 -0.63 -10.67 -6.54
CA LYS A 143 0.01 -11.11 -7.80
C LYS A 143 -1.00 -11.11 -8.95
N GLU A 144 -2.18 -11.62 -8.70
CA GLU A 144 -3.23 -11.71 -9.72
C GLU A 144 -3.74 -10.33 -10.12
N ASP A 145 -3.95 -9.42 -9.16
CA ASP A 145 -4.38 -8.05 -9.46
C ASP A 145 -3.32 -7.30 -10.28
N ILE A 146 -2.04 -7.42 -9.93
CA ILE A 146 -0.92 -6.82 -10.69
C ILE A 146 -0.84 -7.41 -12.10
N ARG A 147 -0.99 -8.73 -12.25
CA ARG A 147 -1.00 -9.40 -13.56
C ARG A 147 -2.13 -8.85 -14.45
N ARG A 148 -3.34 -8.73 -13.90
CA ARG A 148 -4.50 -8.17 -14.63
C ARG A 148 -4.29 -6.72 -15.02
N TYR A 149 -3.72 -5.91 -14.11
CA TYR A 149 -3.38 -4.52 -14.41
C TYR A 149 -2.42 -4.44 -15.60
N ASN A 150 -1.33 -5.22 -15.60
CA ASN A 150 -0.35 -5.19 -16.69
C ASN A 150 -0.97 -5.60 -18.04
N LEU A 151 -1.85 -6.61 -18.06
CA LEU A 151 -2.57 -7.01 -19.28
C LEU A 151 -3.46 -5.88 -19.85
N LEU A 152 -4.00 -5.01 -18.99
CA LEU A 152 -4.81 -3.86 -19.41
C LEU A 152 -3.95 -2.63 -19.75
N ALA A 153 -2.73 -2.56 -19.22
CA ALA A 153 -1.83 -1.43 -19.39
C ALA A 153 -1.00 -1.48 -20.68
N ASP A 154 -0.77 -2.68 -21.24
CA ASP A 154 0.11 -2.91 -22.40
C ASP A 154 -0.21 -2.02 -23.62
N ASP A 155 -1.47 -1.62 -23.82
CA ASP A 155 -1.88 -0.78 -24.96
C ASP A 155 -1.82 0.74 -24.69
N THR A 156 -1.45 1.15 -23.46
CA THR A 156 -1.60 2.55 -23.00
C THR A 156 -0.27 3.26 -22.70
N GLY A 157 0.87 2.57 -22.82
CA GLY A 157 2.20 3.11 -22.51
C GLY A 157 2.49 3.25 -21.01
N TRP A 158 1.61 2.72 -20.17
CA TRP A 158 1.81 2.65 -18.73
C TRP A 158 2.60 1.42 -18.36
N VAL A 159 3.61 1.58 -17.52
CA VAL A 159 4.44 0.48 -17.05
C VAL A 159 4.43 0.47 -15.54
N MET A 160 3.90 -0.63 -14.96
CA MET A 160 4.22 -0.97 -13.58
C MET A 160 5.51 -1.77 -13.61
N LEU A 161 6.61 -1.09 -13.30
CA LEU A 161 7.92 -1.72 -13.22
C LEU A 161 8.03 -2.45 -11.87
N GLY A 162 8.22 -3.76 -11.92
CA GLY A 162 8.35 -4.58 -10.73
C GLY A 162 8.20 -6.06 -11.01
N SER A 163 9.17 -6.86 -10.60
CA SER A 163 9.07 -8.32 -10.59
C SER A 163 8.20 -8.79 -9.42
N PHE A 164 7.63 -10.00 -9.47
CA PHE A 164 6.95 -10.56 -8.28
C PHE A 164 7.89 -10.78 -7.09
N ASP A 165 9.20 -10.54 -7.22
CA ASP A 165 10.21 -10.83 -6.20
C ASP A 165 10.04 -10.02 -4.92
N ALA A 166 9.50 -8.79 -5.02
CA ALA A 166 9.19 -8.00 -3.82
C ALA A 166 8.07 -8.63 -2.98
N LEU A 167 7.30 -9.58 -3.51
CA LEU A 167 6.32 -10.35 -2.73
C LEU A 167 6.96 -11.48 -1.94
N ALA A 168 8.16 -11.95 -2.31
CA ALA A 168 8.92 -12.89 -1.50
C ALA A 168 9.31 -12.28 -0.12
N ASN A 169 9.52 -13.12 0.89
CA ASN A 169 10.01 -12.73 2.23
C ASN A 169 9.06 -11.93 3.13
N SER A 170 7.75 -11.83 2.86
CA SER A 170 6.82 -11.15 3.79
C SER A 170 6.83 -11.76 5.19
N HIS A 171 6.96 -13.08 5.27
CA HIS A 171 7.06 -13.82 6.53
C HIS A 171 8.24 -13.36 7.40
N ALA A 172 9.43 -13.26 6.82
CA ALA A 172 10.63 -12.83 7.54
C ALA A 172 10.52 -11.37 7.99
N LEU A 173 9.98 -10.50 7.12
CA LEU A 173 9.76 -9.09 7.44
C LEU A 173 8.78 -8.92 8.61
N ILE A 174 7.64 -9.63 8.58
CA ILE A 174 6.67 -9.60 9.67
C ILE A 174 7.27 -10.16 10.97
N ALA A 175 8.02 -11.26 10.90
CA ALA A 175 8.66 -11.86 12.07
C ALA A 175 9.67 -10.90 12.73
N SER A 176 10.56 -10.29 11.94
CA SER A 176 11.52 -9.29 12.42
C SER A 176 10.83 -8.12 13.10
N SER A 177 9.79 -7.55 12.48
CA SER A 177 9.07 -6.42 13.06
C SER A 177 8.27 -6.76 14.32
N LYS A 178 7.88 -8.03 14.52
CA LYS A 178 7.28 -8.50 15.77
C LYS A 178 8.34 -8.68 16.87
N LEU A 179 9.53 -9.18 16.51
CA LEU A 179 10.68 -9.34 17.42
C LEU A 179 11.22 -7.99 17.91
N ASP A 180 11.36 -7.00 17.03
CA ASP A 180 11.81 -5.64 17.38
C ASP A 180 10.90 -4.93 18.40
N ARG A 181 9.69 -5.47 18.64
CA ARG A 181 8.73 -4.96 19.65
C ARG A 181 8.64 -5.84 20.90
N ALA A 182 9.32 -6.98 20.94
CA ALA A 182 9.20 -8.00 22.00
C ALA A 182 10.28 -7.93 23.10
N GLU A 183 11.13 -6.90 23.12
CA GLU A 183 12.13 -6.64 24.19
C GLU A 183 11.94 -5.22 24.79
N PRO A 184 12.11 -5.04 26.11
CA PRO A 184 10.96 -5.15 27.04
C PRO A 184 10.57 -3.83 27.73
N GLU A 185 9.31 -3.76 28.18
CA GLU A 185 8.99 -3.06 29.43
C GLU A 185 9.67 -3.82 30.58
N ALA A 186 10.91 -3.44 30.89
CA ALA A 186 11.57 -3.75 32.15
C ALA A 186 12.33 -2.51 32.63
N SER A 187 12.06 -2.10 33.89
CA SER A 187 12.48 -0.88 34.60
C SER A 187 11.63 0.37 34.26
N SER A 188 10.97 1.04 35.20
CA SER A 188 11.02 1.07 36.68
C SER A 188 9.66 1.47 37.26
#